data_AF-A0A954UXG8-F1
#
_entry.id   AF-A0A954UXG8-F1
#
_cell.length_a   1.000
_cell.length_b   1.000
_cell.length_c   1.000
_cell.angle_alpha   90.00
_cell.angle_beta   90.00
_cell.angle_gamma   90.00
#
_symmetry.space_group_name_H-M   'P 1'
#
loop_
_entity.id
_entity.type
_entity.pdbx_description
1 polymer ?
#
loop_
_entity_poly.entity_id
_entity_poly.type
_entity_poly.pdbx_seq_one_letter_code
_entity_poly.pdbx_strand_id
1 'polypeptide(L)'
;MEFGNYGYRDELTGDGWQVPRTGMEAEIPLRHWHLNDPGVVPNILQTGAGSPTGICFYEGTLLPKQFRNQIIHTDPGPNVVRAYPVEQVGAGYTASISNMVQGVNDPWFRPVDVCAAPDGSLFVADWYDPGVGGHAMGDPKHGRIFRIVPSGHKGYQFPKADFSTAKSATESLMNPNLATRFLAQRALQSMGKSATAALEEASTSAPNDSLRARALWQLAIVSGDPQQQVQTALADADANLRIVGIRMAREHGLDVLPIVERLIRDPSAAVRRELAIALRHNAHPQAAQLWAELALQHDGNDRWYIEALGIGADKQWDSFFQAWLDKVEGQWNTPGGRDIVWRCRSPKACHYLAEIIATTPSEQEQLR
;
A
#
# COMPACT_ATOMS: atom_id res chain seq x y z
N MET A 1 2.77 0.78 3.47
CA MET A 1 3.93 -0.13 3.34
C MET A 1 3.85 -1.23 4.39
N GLU A 2 4.24 -2.45 4.07
CA GLU A 2 4.30 -3.52 5.09
C GLU A 2 5.25 -3.13 6.23
N PHE A 3 4.90 -3.49 7.47
CA PHE A 3 5.65 -3.18 8.70
C PHE A 3 5.80 -1.70 9.06
N GLY A 4 5.18 -0.78 8.30
CA GLY A 4 5.22 0.65 8.60
C GLY A 4 4.46 1.03 9.86
N ASN A 5 4.97 2.03 10.58
CA ASN A 5 4.22 2.74 11.60
C ASN A 5 3.30 3.78 10.93
N TYR A 6 2.03 3.84 11.33
CA TYR A 6 1.04 4.81 10.82
C TYR A 6 0.61 5.82 11.91
N GLY A 7 1.40 5.91 12.97
CA GLY A 7 1.45 7.05 13.89
C GLY A 7 0.29 7.15 14.88
N TYR A 8 -0.36 6.03 15.23
CA TYR A 8 -1.35 6.01 16.31
C TYR A 8 -0.77 6.42 17.66
N ARG A 9 0.49 6.05 17.92
CA ARG A 9 1.27 6.38 19.11
C ARG A 9 2.69 6.76 18.71
N ASP A 10 3.35 7.51 19.59
CA ASP A 10 4.78 7.76 19.48
C ASP A 10 5.56 6.42 19.44
N GLU A 11 6.57 6.32 18.57
CA GLU A 11 7.33 5.08 18.36
C GLU A 11 8.21 4.72 19.56
N LEU A 12 8.72 5.71 20.30
CA LEU A 12 9.69 5.54 21.38
C LEU A 12 9.02 5.46 22.75
N THR A 13 8.10 6.38 23.04
CA THR A 13 7.47 6.49 24.36
C THR A 13 6.12 5.77 24.43
N GLY A 14 5.48 5.53 23.28
CA GLY A 14 4.11 4.99 23.23
C GLY A 14 3.05 6.01 23.64
N ASP A 15 3.41 7.28 23.78
CA ASP A 15 2.50 8.36 24.15
C ASP A 15 1.44 8.62 23.08
N GLY A 16 0.32 9.17 23.54
CA GLY A 16 -0.75 9.64 22.66
C GLY A 16 -0.44 11.01 22.07
N TRP A 17 -1.11 11.35 20.98
CA TRP A 17 -0.90 12.58 20.20
C TRP A 17 -1.07 13.91 20.96
N GLN A 18 -1.69 13.87 22.15
CA GLN A 18 -1.94 15.05 22.98
C GLN A 18 -0.72 15.44 23.82
N VAL A 19 0.26 14.56 23.98
CA VAL A 19 1.47 14.83 24.77
C VAL A 19 2.37 15.80 24.00
N PRO A 20 2.79 16.93 24.60
CA PRO A 20 3.68 17.88 23.96
C PRO A 20 5.00 17.23 23.54
N ARG A 21 5.43 17.51 22.30
CA ARG A 21 6.71 17.03 21.76
C ARG A 21 7.34 18.04 20.80
N THR A 22 8.63 17.89 20.59
CA THR A 22 9.41 18.68 19.63
C THR A 22 8.87 18.48 18.21
N GLY A 23 8.73 19.56 17.43
CA GLY A 23 8.18 19.50 16.07
C GLY A 23 6.66 19.26 15.99
N MET A 24 5.93 19.37 17.10
CA MET A 24 4.47 19.15 17.12
C MET A 24 3.74 20.17 16.25
N GLU A 25 2.94 19.65 15.31
CA GLU A 25 2.15 20.48 14.40
C GLU A 25 1.11 21.33 15.15
N ALA A 26 0.85 22.53 14.61
CA ALA A 26 -0.15 23.43 15.17
C ALA A 26 -1.57 22.88 15.00
N GLU A 27 -1.83 22.26 13.85
CA GLU A 27 -3.15 21.74 13.49
C GLU A 27 -3.37 20.30 13.98
N ILE A 28 -4.54 20.04 14.56
CA ILE A 28 -4.92 18.69 15.06
C ILE A 28 -4.81 17.62 13.96
N PRO A 29 -5.34 17.80 12.74
CA PRO A 29 -5.25 16.77 11.70
C PRO A 29 -3.82 16.36 11.34
N LEU A 30 -2.85 17.26 11.50
CA LEU A 30 -1.45 17.01 11.18
C LEU A 30 -0.68 16.35 12.35
N ARG A 31 -1.06 16.60 13.62
CA ARG A 31 -0.41 15.96 14.78
C ARG A 31 -1.08 14.71 15.33
N HIS A 32 -2.37 14.50 15.08
CA HIS A 32 -3.16 13.41 15.69
C HIS A 32 -2.56 12.02 15.39
N TRP A 33 -1.95 11.86 14.22
CA TRP A 33 -1.33 10.61 13.78
C TRP A 33 0.19 10.69 13.70
N HIS A 34 0.84 11.58 14.45
CA HIS A 34 2.31 11.74 14.39
C HIS A 34 2.83 11.83 12.94
N LEU A 35 2.05 12.41 12.03
CA LEU A 35 2.10 12.09 10.61
C LEU A 35 3.45 12.42 9.97
N ASN A 36 4.08 13.48 10.46
CA ASN A 36 5.33 14.01 9.92
C ASN A 36 6.54 13.58 10.75
N ASP A 37 6.33 12.90 11.88
CA ASP A 37 7.39 12.44 12.76
C ASP A 37 8.26 11.39 12.03
N PRO A 38 9.60 11.41 12.17
CA PRO A 38 10.48 10.44 11.53
C PRO A 38 10.13 9.00 11.96
N GLY A 39 9.97 8.08 11.00
CA GLY A 39 9.53 6.71 11.29
C GLY A 39 8.06 6.45 10.99
N VAL A 40 7.26 7.49 10.77
CA VAL A 40 5.84 7.36 10.40
C VAL A 40 5.70 7.38 8.88
N VAL A 41 5.03 6.37 8.34
CA VAL A 41 4.73 6.26 6.92
C VAL A 41 3.78 7.40 6.52
N PRO A 42 4.08 8.16 5.46
CA PRO A 42 3.22 9.25 5.04
C PRO A 42 1.82 8.75 4.66
N ASN A 43 0.81 9.57 4.93
CA ASN A 43 -0.50 9.36 4.36
C ASN A 43 -0.53 9.83 2.89
N ILE A 44 -1.53 9.37 2.15
CA ILE A 44 -1.74 9.77 0.75
C ILE A 44 -2.68 10.98 0.63
N LEU A 45 -3.46 11.25 1.69
CA LEU A 45 -4.51 12.27 1.74
C LEU A 45 -5.03 12.45 3.16
N GLN A 46 -5.38 13.70 3.54
CA GLN A 46 -6.13 14.02 4.74
C GLN A 46 -7.62 14.25 4.41
N THR A 47 -8.51 13.48 5.04
CA THR A 47 -9.96 13.53 4.77
C THR A 47 -10.76 14.34 5.81
N GLY A 48 -10.10 14.79 6.89
CA GLY A 48 -10.71 15.56 7.96
C GLY A 48 -11.53 14.70 8.94
N ALA A 49 -12.45 15.35 9.66
CA ALA A 49 -13.33 14.67 10.60
C ALA A 49 -14.33 13.76 9.87
N GLY A 50 -14.49 12.54 10.36
CA GLY A 50 -15.38 11.53 9.81
C GLY A 50 -15.51 10.34 10.73
N SER A 51 -16.19 9.30 10.26
CA SER A 51 -16.34 8.02 10.95
C SER A 51 -16.19 6.89 9.94
N PRO A 52 -15.04 6.80 9.24
CA PRO A 52 -14.82 5.89 8.12
C PRO A 52 -15.19 4.45 8.46
N THR A 53 -16.12 3.86 7.71
CA THR A 53 -16.60 2.48 7.89
C THR A 53 -16.80 1.87 6.53
N GLY A 54 -16.23 0.70 6.22
CA GLY A 54 -16.40 0.05 4.91
C GLY A 54 -15.48 0.57 3.81
N ILE A 55 -14.78 -0.33 3.14
CA ILE A 55 -13.79 -0.01 2.12
C ILE A 55 -13.66 -1.15 1.12
N CYS A 56 -13.56 -0.82 -0.17
CA CYS A 56 -13.21 -1.77 -1.21
C CYS A 56 -12.30 -1.13 -2.26
N PHE A 57 -11.43 -1.94 -2.89
CA PHE A 57 -10.74 -1.52 -4.11
C PHE A 57 -11.59 -1.96 -5.32
N TYR A 58 -12.11 -1.01 -6.08
CA TYR A 58 -13.06 -1.29 -7.15
C TYR A 58 -12.35 -1.56 -8.47
N GLU A 59 -12.45 -2.80 -8.94
CA GLU A 59 -11.78 -3.29 -10.15
C GLU A 59 -12.78 -3.66 -11.25
N GLY A 60 -14.03 -3.25 -11.09
CA GLY A 60 -15.06 -3.41 -12.12
C GLY A 60 -14.91 -2.38 -13.23
N THR A 61 -15.49 -2.69 -14.38
CA THR A 61 -15.50 -1.79 -15.54
C THR A 61 -16.85 -1.12 -15.77
N LEU A 62 -17.88 -1.47 -15.01
CA LEU A 62 -19.24 -0.92 -15.17
C LEU A 62 -19.29 0.58 -14.82
N LEU A 63 -18.71 0.98 -13.69
CA LEU A 63 -18.64 2.40 -13.30
C LEU A 63 -17.77 3.25 -14.24
N PRO A 64 -18.00 4.58 -14.28
CA PRO A 64 -17.16 5.53 -15.02
C PRO A 64 -15.66 5.36 -14.79
N LYS A 65 -14.85 5.70 -15.81
CA LYS A 65 -13.39 5.49 -15.81
C LYS A 65 -12.70 6.05 -14.56
N GLN A 66 -13.15 7.20 -14.04
CA GLN A 66 -12.59 7.85 -12.85
C GLN A 66 -12.70 7.01 -11.56
N PHE A 67 -13.59 6.02 -11.51
CA PHE A 67 -13.77 5.16 -10.33
C PHE A 67 -13.07 3.80 -10.49
N ARG A 68 -12.61 3.45 -11.69
CA ARG A 68 -11.98 2.15 -11.96
C ARG A 68 -10.57 2.11 -11.36
N ASN A 69 -10.24 0.99 -10.73
CA ASN A 69 -9.00 0.76 -10.00
C ASN A 69 -8.77 1.81 -8.90
N GLN A 70 -9.85 2.23 -8.23
CA GLN A 70 -9.78 3.19 -7.12
C GLN A 70 -10.28 2.58 -5.82
N ILE A 71 -9.76 3.12 -4.71
CA ILE A 71 -10.31 2.85 -3.39
C ILE A 71 -11.66 3.55 -3.31
N ILE A 72 -12.68 2.81 -2.87
CA ILE A 72 -14.01 3.33 -2.56
C ILE A 72 -14.27 3.05 -1.10
N HIS A 73 -14.78 4.04 -0.39
CA HIS A 73 -15.01 3.94 1.03
C HIS A 73 -16.20 4.75 1.47
N THR A 74 -16.88 4.27 2.51
CA THR A 74 -18.08 4.88 3.04
C THR A 74 -17.81 5.62 4.35
N ASP A 75 -18.39 6.81 4.47
CA ASP A 75 -18.23 7.65 5.65
C ASP A 75 -19.61 8.10 6.15
N PRO A 76 -20.13 7.48 7.22
CA PRO A 76 -21.41 7.84 7.81
C PRO A 76 -21.38 9.20 8.50
N GLY A 77 -20.22 9.71 8.93
CA GLY A 77 -20.13 11.04 9.57
C GLY A 77 -20.56 12.17 8.64
N PRO A 78 -19.93 12.34 7.46
CA PRO A 78 -20.31 13.28 6.41
C PRO A 78 -21.34 12.73 5.40
N ASN A 79 -21.93 11.56 5.65
CA ASN A 79 -23.01 10.95 4.87
C ASN A 79 -22.64 10.74 3.38
N VAL A 80 -21.50 10.10 3.13
CA VAL A 80 -20.91 10.06 1.79
C VAL A 80 -20.26 8.72 1.46
N VAL A 81 -20.36 8.34 0.20
CA VAL A 81 -19.53 7.29 -0.43
C VAL A 81 -18.53 8.00 -1.33
N ARG A 82 -17.23 7.78 -1.09
CA ARG A 82 -16.14 8.45 -1.81
C ARG A 82 -15.30 7.44 -2.56
N ALA A 83 -14.85 7.82 -3.75
CA ALA A 83 -13.68 7.24 -4.37
C ALA A 83 -12.46 8.12 -4.10
N TYR A 84 -11.29 7.50 -4.08
CA TYR A 84 -10.01 8.17 -3.94
C TYR A 84 -9.15 7.87 -5.16
N PRO A 85 -9.24 8.69 -6.23
CA PRO A 85 -8.34 8.60 -7.36
C PRO A 85 -6.87 8.73 -6.91
N VAL A 86 -6.07 7.70 -7.14
CA VAL A 86 -4.67 7.61 -6.71
C VAL A 86 -3.71 7.89 -7.88
N GLU A 87 -2.66 8.64 -7.61
CA GLU A 87 -1.52 8.85 -8.50
C GLU A 87 -0.23 8.40 -7.80
N GLN A 88 0.67 7.76 -8.56
CA GLN A 88 1.98 7.37 -8.04
C GLN A 88 2.92 8.58 -8.06
N VAL A 89 3.55 8.86 -6.91
CA VAL A 89 4.55 9.93 -6.77
C VAL A 89 5.78 9.35 -6.08
N GLY A 90 6.88 9.26 -6.82
CA GLY A 90 8.11 8.60 -6.34
C GLY A 90 7.86 7.14 -5.97
N ALA A 91 8.32 6.77 -4.78
CA ALA A 91 8.08 5.49 -4.13
C ALA A 91 6.68 5.40 -3.51
N GLY A 92 5.95 6.50 -3.41
CA GLY A 92 4.66 6.59 -2.74
C GLY A 92 3.48 6.84 -3.66
N TYR A 93 2.45 7.41 -3.05
CA TYR A 93 1.21 7.78 -3.73
C TYR A 93 0.66 9.08 -3.16
N THR A 94 -0.12 9.79 -3.97
CA THR A 94 -1.02 10.87 -3.56
C THR A 94 -2.45 10.50 -3.98
N ALA A 95 -3.44 11.10 -3.35
CA ALA A 95 -4.84 10.87 -3.70
C ALA A 95 -5.68 12.15 -3.67
N SER A 96 -6.81 12.12 -4.37
CA SER A 96 -7.84 13.17 -4.35
C SER A 96 -9.18 12.62 -3.86
N ILE A 97 -10.13 13.50 -3.54
CA ILE A 97 -11.49 13.10 -3.15
C ILE A 97 -12.41 13.19 -4.36
N SER A 98 -13.15 12.11 -4.64
CA SER A 98 -14.25 12.09 -5.60
C SER A 98 -15.52 11.55 -4.94
N ASN A 99 -16.46 12.42 -4.60
CA ASN A 99 -17.73 12.02 -3.99
C ASN A 99 -18.62 11.30 -5.02
N MET A 100 -19.07 10.09 -4.68
CA MET A 100 -19.93 9.25 -5.54
C MET A 100 -21.40 9.37 -5.18
N VAL A 101 -21.72 9.26 -3.89
CA VAL A 101 -23.08 9.29 -3.33
C VAL A 101 -23.06 10.16 -2.08
N GLN A 102 -24.04 11.05 -1.93
CA GLN A 102 -24.13 11.98 -0.79
C GLN A 102 -25.57 12.06 -0.27
N GLY A 103 -25.72 12.10 1.05
CA GLY A 103 -27.01 12.26 1.75
C GLY A 103 -27.58 13.68 1.72
N VAL A 104 -27.45 14.41 0.61
CA VAL A 104 -27.82 15.85 0.53
C VAL A 104 -29.28 16.11 0.92
N ASN A 105 -30.18 15.22 0.50
CA ASN A 105 -31.62 15.32 0.77
C ASN A 105 -32.10 14.27 1.80
N ASP A 106 -31.18 13.56 2.43
CA ASP A 106 -31.47 12.48 3.36
C ASP A 106 -30.45 12.50 4.51
N PRO A 107 -30.73 13.27 5.58
CA PRO A 107 -29.79 13.46 6.68
C PRO A 107 -29.59 12.20 7.52
N TRP A 108 -30.33 11.11 7.26
CA TRP A 108 -30.19 9.84 7.96
C TRP A 108 -29.40 8.82 7.12
N PHE A 109 -28.90 9.20 5.93
CA PHE A 109 -27.98 8.37 5.18
C PHE A 109 -26.67 8.17 5.93
N ARG A 110 -26.39 6.93 6.31
CA ARG A 110 -25.25 6.44 7.09
C ARG A 110 -24.64 5.23 6.38
N PRO A 111 -23.94 5.41 5.25
CA PRO A 111 -23.33 4.29 4.55
C PRO A 111 -22.23 3.69 5.42
N VAL A 112 -22.28 2.38 5.64
CA VAL A 112 -21.41 1.67 6.59
C VAL A 112 -20.57 0.57 5.97
N ASP A 113 -20.95 0.08 4.78
CA ASP A 113 -20.12 -0.84 4.02
C ASP A 113 -20.29 -0.66 2.51
N VAL A 114 -19.29 -1.06 1.74
CA VAL A 114 -19.31 -1.05 0.26
C VAL A 114 -18.58 -2.26 -0.31
N CYS A 115 -19.18 -2.91 -1.30
CA CYS A 115 -18.54 -4.00 -2.02
C CYS A 115 -18.90 -4.01 -3.51
N ALA A 116 -17.99 -4.55 -4.32
CA ALA A 116 -18.23 -4.78 -5.74
C ALA A 116 -19.08 -6.03 -5.96
N ALA A 117 -20.13 -5.88 -6.75
CA ALA A 117 -20.99 -6.97 -7.20
C ALA A 117 -20.39 -7.69 -8.42
N PRO A 118 -20.78 -8.95 -8.70
CA PRO A 118 -20.28 -9.70 -9.85
C PRO A 118 -20.54 -9.07 -11.23
N ASP A 119 -21.58 -8.24 -11.37
CA ASP A 119 -21.87 -7.47 -12.60
C ASP A 119 -21.03 -6.19 -12.72
N GLY A 120 -20.21 -5.88 -11.72
CA GLY A 120 -19.42 -4.65 -11.63
C GLY A 120 -20.17 -3.46 -11.03
N SER A 121 -21.42 -3.62 -10.57
CA SER A 121 -22.07 -2.59 -9.74
C SER A 121 -21.47 -2.56 -8.34
N LEU A 122 -21.82 -1.54 -7.53
CA LEU A 122 -21.50 -1.55 -6.10
C LEU A 122 -22.75 -1.80 -5.29
N PHE A 123 -22.63 -2.56 -4.21
CA PHE A 123 -23.59 -2.53 -3.12
C PHE A 123 -23.05 -1.65 -2.00
N VAL A 124 -23.92 -0.81 -1.45
CA VAL A 124 -23.64 0.01 -0.26
C VAL A 124 -24.66 -0.37 0.81
N ALA A 125 -24.16 -0.82 1.95
CA ALA A 125 -24.97 -1.00 3.14
C ALA A 125 -25.10 0.34 3.85
N ASP A 126 -26.31 0.67 4.28
CA ASP A 126 -26.63 1.91 4.96
C ASP A 126 -27.43 1.61 6.22
N TRP A 127 -26.94 2.11 7.34
CA TRP A 127 -27.61 1.94 8.64
C TRP A 127 -28.96 2.68 8.67
N TYR A 128 -29.10 3.80 7.97
CA TYR A 128 -30.27 4.69 8.05
C TYR A 128 -30.62 5.12 9.48
N ASP A 129 -29.82 6.03 10.06
CA ASP A 129 -29.94 6.45 11.46
C ASP A 129 -29.76 7.98 11.61
N PRO A 130 -30.48 8.64 12.53
CA PRO A 130 -30.24 10.06 12.85
C PRO A 130 -28.85 10.32 13.43
N GLY A 131 -28.26 9.38 14.17
CA GLY A 131 -26.94 9.48 14.80
C GLY A 131 -25.82 8.80 14.00
N VAL A 132 -24.59 8.84 14.52
CA VAL A 132 -23.41 8.19 13.94
C VAL A 132 -22.70 7.39 15.03
N GLY A 133 -22.39 6.12 14.76
CA GLY A 133 -21.63 5.24 15.64
C GLY A 133 -22.46 4.60 16.76
N GLY A 134 -21.93 3.51 17.33
CA GLY A 134 -22.64 2.68 18.31
C GLY A 134 -23.03 3.39 19.62
N HIS A 135 -22.47 4.56 19.91
CA HIS A 135 -22.77 5.35 21.11
C HIS A 135 -24.00 6.26 20.97
N ALA A 136 -24.54 6.43 19.75
CA ALA A 136 -25.60 7.39 19.45
C ALA A 136 -26.66 6.83 18.47
N MET A 137 -26.85 5.52 18.44
CA MET A 137 -27.86 4.86 17.60
C MET A 137 -29.27 5.30 18.02
N GLY A 138 -30.02 5.91 17.09
CA GLY A 138 -31.39 6.36 17.29
C GLY A 138 -32.46 5.41 16.73
N ASP A 139 -32.13 4.67 15.67
CA ASP A 139 -33.03 3.71 15.01
C ASP A 139 -32.35 2.34 14.81
N PRO A 140 -32.57 1.38 15.74
CA PRO A 140 -31.99 0.05 15.63
C PRO A 140 -32.71 -0.89 14.66
N LYS A 141 -33.82 -0.46 14.02
CA LYS A 141 -34.74 -1.38 13.32
C LYS A 141 -34.66 -1.28 11.80
N HIS A 142 -34.26 -0.13 11.29
CA HIS A 142 -34.23 0.12 9.86
C HIS A 142 -32.80 0.09 9.33
N GLY A 143 -32.69 -0.08 8.01
CA GLY A 143 -31.46 -0.16 7.27
C GLY A 143 -31.78 -0.32 5.78
N ARG A 144 -30.83 0.02 4.92
CA ARG A 144 -31.01 0.03 3.47
C ARG A 144 -29.82 -0.61 2.78
N ILE A 145 -30.08 -1.23 1.63
CA ILE A 145 -29.04 -1.69 0.72
C ILE A 145 -29.25 -0.94 -0.60
N PHE A 146 -28.26 -0.14 -0.98
CA PHE A 146 -28.23 0.52 -2.26
C PHE A 146 -27.42 -0.29 -3.26
N ARG A 147 -27.90 -0.36 -4.50
CA ARG A 147 -27.10 -0.78 -5.64
C ARG A 147 -26.76 0.44 -6.49
N ILE A 148 -25.47 0.71 -6.64
CA ILE A 148 -24.95 1.85 -7.40
C ILE A 148 -24.57 1.41 -8.80
N VAL A 149 -25.20 2.03 -9.79
CA VAL A 149 -24.98 1.78 -11.23
C VAL A 149 -24.95 3.11 -11.98
N PRO A 150 -24.35 3.15 -13.19
CA PRO A 150 -24.47 4.30 -14.07
C PRO A 150 -25.93 4.61 -14.40
N SER A 151 -26.25 5.89 -14.58
CA SER A 151 -27.61 6.31 -14.98
C SER A 151 -28.04 5.62 -16.28
N GLY A 152 -29.29 5.14 -16.32
CA GLY A 152 -29.84 4.41 -17.47
C GLY A 152 -29.44 2.93 -17.56
N HIS A 153 -28.53 2.43 -16.70
CA HIS A 153 -28.22 1.01 -16.63
C HIS A 153 -29.43 0.22 -16.10
N LYS A 154 -29.81 -0.87 -16.80
CA LYS A 154 -30.99 -1.69 -16.48
C LYS A 154 -30.61 -3.13 -16.20
N GLY A 155 -31.32 -3.75 -15.26
CA GLY A 155 -31.15 -5.15 -14.89
C GLY A 155 -29.99 -5.39 -13.94
N TYR A 156 -29.87 -6.64 -13.47
CA TYR A 156 -28.76 -7.16 -12.67
C TYR A 156 -28.40 -8.52 -13.27
N GLN A 157 -27.44 -8.52 -14.20
CA GLN A 157 -27.07 -9.72 -14.93
C GLN A 157 -25.56 -9.86 -15.01
N PHE A 158 -25.08 -11.05 -14.72
CA PHE A 158 -23.69 -11.44 -14.84
C PHE A 158 -23.65 -12.95 -15.15
N PRO A 159 -22.65 -13.42 -15.91
CA PRO A 159 -22.50 -14.85 -16.15
C PRO A 159 -22.28 -15.55 -14.80
N LYS A 160 -22.94 -16.69 -14.61
CA LYS A 160 -22.65 -17.54 -13.45
C LYS A 160 -21.17 -17.91 -13.49
N ALA A 161 -20.45 -17.64 -12.41
CA ALA A 161 -19.03 -17.97 -12.33
C ALA A 161 -18.84 -19.48 -12.50
N ASP A 162 -17.88 -19.85 -13.35
CA ASP A 162 -17.48 -21.22 -13.60
C ASP A 162 -16.03 -21.42 -13.17
N PHE A 163 -15.80 -22.48 -12.40
CA PHE A 163 -14.51 -22.86 -11.88
C PHE A 163 -14.18 -24.33 -12.18
N SER A 164 -14.93 -24.98 -13.09
CA SER A 164 -14.75 -26.41 -13.37
C SER A 164 -13.49 -26.73 -14.17
N THR A 165 -12.90 -25.73 -14.84
CA THR A 165 -11.67 -25.88 -15.61
C THR A 165 -10.63 -24.85 -15.19
N ALA A 166 -9.35 -25.16 -15.40
CA ALA A 166 -8.27 -24.21 -15.13
C ALA A 166 -8.46 -22.90 -15.92
N LYS A 167 -8.92 -22.97 -17.17
CA LYS A 167 -9.17 -21.80 -17.99
C LYS A 167 -10.29 -20.91 -17.41
N SER A 168 -11.46 -21.47 -17.12
CA SER A 168 -12.58 -20.70 -16.57
C SER A 168 -12.29 -20.14 -15.17
N ALA A 169 -11.54 -20.88 -14.34
CA ALA A 169 -11.07 -20.38 -13.06
C ALA A 169 -10.05 -19.23 -13.22
N THR A 170 -9.09 -19.33 -14.14
CA THR A 170 -8.14 -18.25 -14.43
C THR A 170 -8.83 -16.99 -14.94
N GLU A 171 -9.78 -17.11 -15.87
CA GLU A 171 -10.59 -15.98 -16.36
C GLU A 171 -11.37 -15.30 -15.20
N SER A 172 -11.86 -16.11 -14.25
CA SER A 172 -12.59 -15.61 -13.08
C SER A 172 -11.72 -14.82 -12.08
N LEU A 173 -10.39 -14.89 -12.16
CA LEU A 173 -9.50 -14.02 -11.38
C LEU A 173 -9.62 -12.53 -11.75
N MET A 174 -10.27 -12.20 -12.87
CA MET A 174 -10.59 -10.82 -13.25
C MET A 174 -11.94 -10.32 -12.78
N ASN A 175 -12.74 -11.15 -12.11
CA ASN A 175 -14.03 -10.72 -11.62
C ASN A 175 -13.87 -9.57 -10.60
N PRO A 176 -14.70 -8.52 -10.64
CA PRO A 176 -14.62 -7.44 -9.65
C PRO A 176 -15.08 -7.86 -8.26
N ASN A 177 -15.90 -8.91 -8.15
CA ASN A 177 -16.36 -9.43 -6.88
C ASN A 177 -15.28 -10.29 -6.20
N LEU A 178 -14.91 -9.91 -4.98
CA LEU A 178 -13.88 -10.59 -4.20
C LEU A 178 -14.21 -12.07 -3.92
N ALA A 179 -15.48 -12.40 -3.67
CA ALA A 179 -15.86 -13.79 -3.41
C ALA A 179 -15.68 -14.68 -4.65
N THR A 180 -16.06 -14.19 -5.84
CA THR A 180 -15.80 -14.89 -7.11
C THR A 180 -14.31 -15.14 -7.31
N ARG A 181 -13.46 -14.12 -7.11
CA ARG A 181 -12.00 -14.28 -7.24
C ARG A 181 -11.42 -15.25 -6.23
N PHE A 182 -11.90 -15.21 -4.99
CA PHE A 182 -11.46 -16.13 -3.95
C PHE A 182 -11.80 -17.58 -4.32
N LEU A 183 -13.03 -17.85 -4.78
CA LEU A 183 -13.44 -19.18 -5.22
C LEU A 183 -12.64 -19.67 -6.42
N ALA A 184 -12.37 -18.78 -7.39
CA ALA A 184 -11.49 -19.07 -8.53
C ALA A 184 -10.08 -19.46 -8.09
N GLN A 185 -9.48 -18.68 -7.19
CA GLN A 185 -8.18 -19.00 -6.60
C GLN A 185 -8.19 -20.37 -5.91
N ARG A 186 -9.22 -20.68 -5.11
CA ARG A 186 -9.31 -21.97 -4.42
C ARG A 186 -9.45 -23.14 -5.40
N ALA A 187 -10.20 -22.96 -6.49
CA ALA A 187 -10.32 -23.97 -7.53
C ALA A 187 -8.97 -24.24 -8.22
N LEU A 188 -8.24 -23.18 -8.61
CA LEU A 188 -6.91 -23.30 -9.22
C LEU A 188 -5.91 -24.02 -8.30
N GLN A 189 -5.92 -23.68 -7.01
CA GLN A 189 -5.07 -24.33 -6.02
C GLN A 189 -5.41 -25.82 -5.84
N SER A 190 -6.70 -26.18 -5.80
CA SER A 190 -7.14 -27.57 -5.75
C SER A 190 -6.79 -28.36 -7.02
N MET A 191 -6.75 -27.70 -8.18
CA MET A 191 -6.31 -28.30 -9.45
C MET A 191 -4.79 -28.56 -9.47
N GLY A 192 -4.00 -27.83 -8.68
CA GLY A 192 -2.55 -27.94 -8.60
C GLY A 192 -1.89 -27.79 -9.97
N LYS A 193 -0.97 -28.69 -10.31
CA LYS A 193 -0.20 -28.66 -11.56
C LYS A 193 -1.06 -28.68 -12.83
N SER A 194 -2.30 -29.18 -12.77
CA SER A 194 -3.19 -29.16 -13.94
C SER A 194 -3.63 -27.74 -14.35
N ALA A 195 -3.45 -26.75 -13.47
CA ALA A 195 -3.76 -25.35 -13.75
C ALA A 195 -2.61 -24.57 -14.41
N THR A 196 -1.39 -25.10 -14.45
CA THR A 196 -0.19 -24.34 -14.86
C THR A 196 -0.31 -23.79 -16.27
N ALA A 197 -0.73 -24.60 -17.26
CA ALA A 197 -0.83 -24.15 -18.65
C ALA A 197 -1.76 -22.94 -18.83
N ALA A 198 -2.92 -22.93 -18.16
CA ALA A 198 -3.86 -21.81 -18.24
C ALA A 198 -3.31 -20.55 -17.55
N LEU A 199 -2.56 -20.72 -16.45
CA LEU A 199 -1.92 -19.63 -15.73
C LEU A 199 -0.71 -19.07 -16.47
N GLU A 200 0.08 -19.92 -17.12
CA GLU A 200 1.19 -19.52 -18.00
C GLU A 200 0.67 -18.68 -19.16
N GLU A 201 -0.39 -19.14 -19.83
CA GLU A 201 -1.05 -18.38 -20.91
C GLU A 201 -1.53 -17.01 -20.40
N ALA A 202 -2.24 -16.97 -19.26
CA ALA A 202 -2.74 -15.71 -18.71
C ALA A 202 -1.63 -14.77 -18.20
N SER A 203 -0.54 -15.32 -17.65
CA SER A 203 0.59 -14.51 -17.16
C SER A 203 1.31 -13.75 -18.28
N THR A 204 1.31 -14.30 -19.49
CA THR A 204 2.04 -13.77 -20.65
C THR A 204 1.16 -13.00 -21.63
N SER A 205 -0.07 -13.46 -21.85
CA SER A 205 -0.92 -12.97 -22.96
C SER A 205 -2.12 -12.15 -22.52
N ALA A 206 -2.43 -12.08 -21.21
CA ALA A 206 -3.61 -11.37 -20.76
C ALA A 206 -3.52 -9.86 -21.09
N PRO A 207 -4.61 -9.23 -21.56
CA PRO A 207 -4.62 -7.84 -21.98
C PRO A 207 -4.56 -6.83 -20.82
N ASN A 208 -4.51 -7.30 -19.57
CA ASN A 208 -4.49 -6.47 -18.36
C ASN A 208 -3.45 -7.00 -17.38
N ASP A 209 -2.59 -6.12 -16.90
CA ASP A 209 -1.52 -6.40 -15.93
C ASP A 209 -2.04 -6.97 -14.61
N SER A 210 -3.28 -6.66 -14.21
CA SER A 210 -3.92 -7.25 -13.03
C SER A 210 -4.14 -8.75 -13.17
N LEU A 211 -4.54 -9.23 -14.35
CA LEU A 211 -4.68 -10.68 -14.61
C LEU A 211 -3.29 -11.31 -14.69
N ARG A 212 -2.34 -10.65 -15.37
CA ARG A 212 -0.96 -11.14 -15.49
C ARG A 212 -0.33 -11.35 -14.12
N ALA A 213 -0.44 -10.34 -13.23
CA ALA A 213 0.05 -10.40 -11.85
C ALA A 213 -0.60 -11.54 -11.05
N ARG A 214 -1.93 -11.66 -11.10
CA ARG A 214 -2.66 -12.73 -10.40
C ARG A 214 -2.31 -14.12 -10.92
N ALA A 215 -2.19 -14.25 -12.24
CA ALA A 215 -1.83 -15.50 -12.88
C ALA A 215 -0.40 -15.93 -12.50
N LEU A 216 0.58 -15.00 -12.55
CA LEU A 216 1.95 -15.24 -12.06
C LEU A 216 1.96 -15.68 -10.59
N TRP A 217 1.19 -15.00 -9.74
CA TRP A 217 1.10 -15.34 -8.32
C TRP A 217 0.53 -16.75 -8.10
N GLN A 218 -0.57 -17.09 -8.77
CA GLN A 218 -1.14 -18.44 -8.66
C GLN A 218 -0.21 -19.49 -9.28
N LEU A 219 0.50 -19.15 -10.36
CA LEU A 219 1.45 -20.06 -10.99
C LEU A 219 2.58 -20.43 -10.04
N ALA A 220 3.13 -19.48 -9.28
CA ALA A 220 4.14 -19.75 -8.26
C ALA A 220 3.66 -20.69 -7.14
N ILE A 221 2.37 -20.63 -6.80
CA ILE A 221 1.75 -21.51 -5.82
C ILE A 221 1.57 -22.93 -6.38
N VAL A 222 1.11 -23.08 -7.63
CA VAL A 222 0.67 -24.38 -8.15
C VAL A 222 1.71 -25.13 -8.99
N SER A 223 2.74 -24.44 -9.52
CA SER A 223 3.78 -25.04 -10.37
C SER A 223 4.74 -25.93 -9.56
N GLY A 224 4.99 -25.58 -8.30
CA GLY A 224 6.06 -26.16 -7.50
C GLY A 224 7.45 -25.60 -7.82
N ASP A 225 7.54 -24.55 -8.65
CA ASP A 225 8.77 -23.81 -8.95
C ASP A 225 8.52 -22.29 -8.82
N PRO A 226 8.43 -21.76 -7.58
CA PRO A 226 8.26 -20.34 -7.35
C PRO A 226 9.48 -19.52 -7.81
N GLN A 227 10.68 -20.11 -7.80
CA GLN A 227 11.91 -19.43 -8.23
C GLN A 227 11.82 -19.01 -9.69
N GLN A 228 11.38 -19.92 -10.59
CA GLN A 228 11.19 -19.58 -12.00
C GLN A 228 10.18 -18.44 -12.18
N GLN A 229 9.06 -18.46 -11.44
CA GLN A 229 8.02 -17.44 -11.60
C GLN A 229 8.45 -16.07 -11.06
N VAL A 230 9.23 -16.07 -9.99
CA VAL A 230 9.92 -14.87 -9.51
C VAL A 230 10.84 -14.32 -10.60
N GLN A 231 11.65 -15.15 -11.26
CA GLN A 231 12.54 -14.66 -12.33
C GLN A 231 11.77 -14.08 -13.52
N THR A 232 10.67 -14.72 -13.92
CA THR A 232 9.77 -14.19 -14.96
C THR A 232 9.23 -12.81 -14.58
N ALA A 233 8.69 -12.66 -13.36
CA ALA A 233 8.11 -11.40 -12.90
C ALA A 233 9.15 -10.28 -12.78
N LEU A 234 10.36 -10.59 -12.31
CA LEU A 234 11.44 -9.62 -12.14
C LEU A 234 12.06 -9.14 -13.47
N ALA A 235 11.88 -9.90 -14.55
CA ALA A 235 12.35 -9.54 -15.89
C ALA A 235 11.35 -8.66 -16.67
N ASP A 236 10.17 -8.39 -16.10
CA ASP A 236 9.11 -7.67 -16.80
C ASP A 236 9.41 -6.16 -16.94
N ALA A 237 8.91 -5.57 -18.03
CA ALA A 237 9.03 -4.14 -18.27
C ALA A 237 8.18 -3.32 -17.29
N ASP A 238 7.04 -3.84 -16.83
CA ASP A 238 6.19 -3.18 -15.84
C ASP A 238 6.80 -3.30 -14.42
N ALA A 239 7.01 -2.14 -13.79
CA ALA A 239 7.48 -2.05 -12.42
C ALA A 239 6.57 -2.77 -11.41
N ASN A 240 5.25 -2.80 -11.65
CA ASN A 240 4.30 -3.49 -10.78
C ASN A 240 4.51 -5.01 -10.82
N LEU A 241 4.85 -5.58 -11.99
CA LEU A 241 5.16 -7.01 -12.08
C LEU A 241 6.52 -7.34 -11.45
N ARG A 242 7.50 -6.44 -11.54
CA ARG A 242 8.76 -6.60 -10.78
C ARG A 242 8.52 -6.56 -9.27
N ILE A 243 7.65 -5.66 -8.78
CA ILE A 243 7.22 -5.63 -7.36
C ILE A 243 6.54 -6.95 -6.96
N VAL A 244 5.66 -7.50 -7.81
CA VAL A 244 5.05 -8.81 -7.60
C VAL A 244 6.11 -9.90 -7.46
N GLY A 245 7.15 -9.89 -8.29
CA GLY A 245 8.29 -10.81 -8.19
C GLY A 245 9.04 -10.71 -6.85
N ILE A 246 9.30 -9.50 -6.36
CA ILE A 246 9.97 -9.28 -5.07
C ILE A 246 9.12 -9.81 -3.91
N ARG A 247 7.81 -9.52 -3.92
CA ARG A 247 6.87 -10.01 -2.89
C ARG A 247 6.71 -11.51 -2.92
N MET A 248 6.65 -12.09 -4.11
CA MET A 248 6.57 -13.53 -4.32
C MET A 248 7.83 -14.22 -3.77
N ALA A 249 9.01 -13.65 -4.00
CA ALA A 249 10.25 -14.20 -3.43
C ALA A 249 10.21 -14.24 -1.90
N ARG A 250 9.72 -13.18 -1.26
CA ARG A 250 9.56 -13.10 0.20
C ARG A 250 8.52 -14.10 0.73
N GLU A 251 7.37 -14.18 0.08
CA GLU A 251 6.29 -15.12 0.45
C GLU A 251 6.77 -16.58 0.41
N HIS A 252 7.60 -16.92 -0.59
CA HIS A 252 8.14 -18.27 -0.76
C HIS A 252 9.47 -18.50 -0.02
N GLY A 253 9.96 -17.53 0.78
CA GLY A 253 11.18 -17.66 1.57
C GLY A 253 12.46 -17.80 0.73
N LEU A 254 12.47 -17.27 -0.49
CA LEU A 254 13.64 -17.28 -1.37
C LEU A 254 14.68 -16.25 -0.90
N ASP A 255 15.94 -16.47 -1.25
CA ASP A 255 16.99 -15.50 -0.96
C ASP A 255 16.77 -14.22 -1.78
N VAL A 256 16.59 -13.11 -1.06
CA VAL A 256 16.31 -11.79 -1.64
C VAL A 256 17.59 -11.04 -2.04
N LEU A 257 18.77 -11.42 -1.53
CA LEU A 257 20.00 -10.66 -1.78
C LEU A 257 20.37 -10.60 -3.28
N PRO A 258 20.31 -11.70 -4.05
CA PRO A 258 20.55 -11.66 -5.49
C PRO A 258 19.51 -10.82 -6.26
N ILE A 259 18.27 -10.79 -5.75
CA ILE A 259 17.20 -9.99 -6.34
C ILE A 259 17.47 -8.50 -6.13
N VAL A 260 17.82 -8.12 -4.89
CA VAL A 260 18.17 -6.76 -4.53
C VAL A 260 19.37 -6.29 -5.32
N GLU A 261 20.45 -7.07 -5.36
CA GLU A 261 21.66 -6.75 -6.14
C GLU A 261 21.35 -6.49 -7.62
N ARG A 262 20.55 -7.36 -8.25
CA ARG A 262 20.18 -7.21 -9.66
C ARG A 262 19.36 -5.95 -9.94
N LEU A 263 18.42 -5.61 -9.06
CA LEU A 263 17.46 -4.53 -9.28
C LEU A 263 17.79 -3.26 -8.49
N ILE A 264 18.99 -3.16 -7.92
CA ILE A 264 19.33 -2.11 -6.96
C ILE A 264 19.22 -0.69 -7.53
N ARG A 265 19.41 -0.55 -8.84
CA ARG A 265 19.27 0.69 -9.62
C ARG A 265 18.04 0.69 -10.52
N ASP A 266 17.00 -0.04 -10.16
CA ASP A 266 15.74 -0.05 -10.91
C ASP A 266 15.24 1.39 -11.11
N PRO A 267 14.81 1.79 -12.32
CA PRO A 267 14.35 3.15 -12.57
C PRO A 267 13.12 3.53 -11.74
N SER A 268 12.29 2.56 -11.33
CA SER A 268 11.12 2.80 -10.49
C SER A 268 11.50 2.91 -9.02
N ALA A 269 11.26 4.08 -8.41
CA ALA A 269 11.40 4.28 -6.97
C ALA A 269 10.50 3.32 -6.16
N ALA A 270 9.34 2.92 -6.69
CA ALA A 270 8.47 1.94 -6.04
C ALA A 270 9.06 0.51 -6.03
N VAL A 271 9.88 0.15 -7.03
CA VAL A 271 10.64 -1.11 -7.02
C VAL A 271 11.75 -1.01 -5.98
N ARG A 272 12.55 0.06 -5.99
CA ARG A 272 13.62 0.27 -4.99
C ARG A 272 13.09 0.29 -3.55
N ARG A 273 11.91 0.88 -3.33
CA ARG A 273 11.17 0.82 -2.05
C ARG A 273 10.90 -0.62 -1.62
N GLU A 274 10.40 -1.45 -2.53
CA GLU A 274 10.11 -2.85 -2.23
C GLU A 274 11.40 -3.66 -1.94
N LEU A 275 12.51 -3.34 -2.62
CA LEU A 275 13.83 -3.91 -2.31
C LEU A 275 14.31 -3.53 -0.91
N ALA A 276 14.15 -2.27 -0.51
CA ALA A 276 14.50 -1.82 0.83
C ALA A 276 13.70 -2.59 1.90
N ILE A 277 12.39 -2.74 1.71
CA ILE A 277 11.51 -3.53 2.61
C ILE A 277 11.94 -5.00 2.63
N ALA A 278 12.36 -5.57 1.49
CA ALA A 278 12.80 -6.96 1.41
C ALA A 278 14.06 -7.26 2.25
N LEU A 279 14.90 -6.27 2.53
CA LEU A 279 16.09 -6.41 3.38
C LEU A 279 15.77 -6.46 4.88
N ARG A 280 14.52 -6.21 5.28
CA ARG A 280 14.11 -6.20 6.69
C ARG A 280 14.52 -7.48 7.41
N HIS A 281 15.19 -7.31 8.55
CA HIS A 281 15.71 -8.38 9.42
C HIS A 281 16.80 -9.26 8.78
N ASN A 282 17.32 -8.91 7.61
CA ASN A 282 18.43 -9.64 7.01
C ASN A 282 19.75 -9.20 7.65
N ALA A 283 20.34 -10.07 8.47
CA ALA A 283 21.59 -9.81 9.18
C ALA A 283 22.85 -10.15 8.36
N HIS A 284 22.71 -10.59 7.10
CA HIS A 284 23.86 -10.94 6.27
C HIS A 284 24.68 -9.67 5.95
N PRO A 285 26.03 -9.71 5.99
CA PRO A 285 26.86 -8.52 5.72
C PRO A 285 26.60 -7.87 4.36
N GLN A 286 26.25 -8.67 3.35
CA GLN A 286 25.86 -8.14 2.03
C GLN A 286 24.57 -7.32 2.09
N ALA A 287 23.62 -7.62 2.98
CA ALA A 287 22.39 -6.84 3.14
C ALA A 287 22.71 -5.39 3.54
N ALA A 288 23.67 -5.18 4.44
CA ALA A 288 24.11 -3.83 4.82
C ALA A 288 24.71 -3.06 3.65
N GLN A 289 25.51 -3.72 2.81
CA GLN A 289 26.10 -3.11 1.62
C GLN A 289 25.05 -2.76 0.57
N LEU A 290 24.08 -3.65 0.33
CA LEU A 290 22.97 -3.42 -0.60
C LEU A 290 22.02 -2.34 -0.09
N TRP A 291 21.71 -2.32 1.21
CA TRP A 291 20.92 -1.25 1.81
C TRP A 291 21.61 0.10 1.65
N ALA A 292 22.92 0.17 1.87
CA ALA A 292 23.69 1.39 1.71
C ALA A 292 23.64 1.92 0.26
N GLU A 293 23.73 1.05 -0.75
CA GLU A 293 23.54 1.42 -2.17
C GLU A 293 22.13 1.93 -2.49
N LEU A 294 21.09 1.38 -1.84
CA LEU A 294 19.73 1.92 -1.94
C LEU A 294 19.64 3.30 -1.27
N ALA A 295 20.27 3.46 -0.10
CA ALA A 295 20.28 4.71 0.65
C ALA A 295 21.01 5.85 -0.08
N LEU A 296 22.10 5.55 -0.79
CA LEU A 296 22.80 6.52 -1.66
C LEU A 296 21.92 7.12 -2.76
N GLN A 297 20.81 6.47 -3.11
CA GLN A 297 19.87 6.94 -4.13
C GLN A 297 18.75 7.81 -3.57
N HIS A 298 18.73 8.07 -2.25
CA HIS A 298 17.79 9.01 -1.63
C HIS A 298 18.30 10.45 -1.80
N ASP A 299 17.48 11.30 -2.38
CA ASP A 299 17.84 12.69 -2.72
C ASP A 299 17.32 13.72 -1.72
N GLY A 300 16.51 13.30 -0.74
CA GLY A 300 15.86 14.17 0.25
C GLY A 300 14.44 14.60 -0.10
N ASN A 301 13.86 14.10 -1.21
CA ASN A 301 12.52 14.53 -1.65
C ASN A 301 11.43 13.47 -1.45
N ASP A 302 11.79 12.20 -1.33
CA ASP A 302 10.85 11.08 -1.27
C ASP A 302 10.67 10.53 0.15
N ARG A 303 9.65 11.04 0.86
CA ARG A 303 9.30 10.57 2.21
C ARG A 303 8.88 9.10 2.27
N TRP A 304 8.36 8.53 1.19
CA TRP A 304 8.03 7.10 1.19
C TRP A 304 9.28 6.24 1.06
N TYR A 305 10.26 6.70 0.30
CA TYR A 305 11.51 5.98 0.10
C TYR A 305 12.35 5.92 1.38
N ILE A 306 12.51 7.05 2.09
CA ILE A 306 13.24 7.07 3.37
C ILE A 306 12.58 6.19 4.44
N GLU A 307 11.25 6.15 4.50
CA GLU A 307 10.56 5.27 5.45
C GLU A 307 10.71 3.79 5.07
N ALA A 308 10.77 3.46 3.78
CA ALA A 308 11.10 2.10 3.34
C ALA A 308 12.53 1.68 3.68
N LEU A 309 13.50 2.60 3.54
CA LEU A 309 14.87 2.38 4.02
C LEU A 309 14.88 2.13 5.53
N GLY A 310 14.10 2.90 6.29
CA GLY A 310 13.99 2.72 7.73
C GLY A 310 13.36 1.39 8.14
N ILE A 311 12.33 0.93 7.43
CA ILE A 311 11.74 -0.41 7.61
C ILE A 311 12.75 -1.51 7.27
N GLY A 312 13.52 -1.34 6.19
CA GLY A 312 14.56 -2.27 5.78
C GLY A 312 15.69 -2.42 6.80
N ALA A 313 16.04 -1.33 7.48
CA ALA A 313 17.07 -1.29 8.51
C ALA A 313 16.59 -1.73 9.91
N ASP A 314 15.33 -2.14 10.06
CA ASP A 314 14.78 -2.61 11.34
C ASP A 314 15.69 -3.71 11.96
N LYS A 315 16.11 -3.48 13.21
CA LYS A 315 17.10 -4.28 13.97
C LYS A 315 18.51 -4.39 13.38
N GLN A 316 18.82 -3.69 12.30
CA GLN A 316 20.10 -3.72 11.60
C GLN A 316 20.75 -2.34 11.42
N TRP A 317 20.20 -1.29 12.07
CA TRP A 317 20.69 0.08 11.92
C TRP A 317 22.19 0.25 12.14
N ASP A 318 22.80 -0.41 13.12
CA ASP A 318 24.23 -0.24 13.41
C ASP A 318 25.15 -0.69 12.26
N SER A 319 24.80 -1.80 11.60
CA SER A 319 25.57 -2.35 10.48
C SER A 319 25.23 -1.63 9.18
N PHE A 320 23.95 -1.32 8.95
CA PHE A 320 23.47 -0.66 7.73
C PHE A 320 23.95 0.80 7.67
N PHE A 321 23.84 1.53 8.78
CA PHE A 321 24.32 2.90 8.86
C PHE A 321 25.85 2.97 8.73
N GLN A 322 26.59 2.02 9.32
CA GLN A 322 28.05 1.96 9.12
C GLN A 322 28.40 1.74 7.65
N ALA A 323 27.77 0.77 6.98
CA ALA A 323 28.01 0.51 5.56
C ALA A 323 27.71 1.74 4.68
N TRP A 324 26.69 2.53 5.04
CA TRP A 324 26.41 3.79 4.38
C TRP A 324 27.46 4.86 4.64
N LEU A 325 27.89 5.04 5.90
CA LEU A 325 28.98 5.96 6.27
C LEU A 325 30.27 5.65 5.51
N ASP A 326 30.62 4.37 5.40
CA ASP A 326 31.80 3.91 4.66
C ASP A 326 31.73 4.27 3.17
N LYS A 327 30.52 4.27 2.57
CA LYS A 327 30.32 4.61 1.15
C LYS A 327 30.25 6.11 0.87
N VAL A 328 29.74 6.92 1.79
CA VAL A 328 29.67 8.38 1.59
C VAL A 328 31.00 9.08 1.86
N GLU A 329 31.97 8.40 2.50
CA GLU A 329 33.33 8.91 2.72
C GLU A 329 33.37 10.33 3.31
N GLY A 330 32.49 10.60 4.27
CA GLY A 330 32.37 11.92 4.92
C GLY A 330 31.44 12.92 4.21
N GLN A 331 30.95 12.62 3.00
CA GLN A 331 29.97 13.43 2.26
C GLN A 331 28.52 13.14 2.69
N TRP A 332 28.30 12.94 3.99
CA TRP A 332 27.00 12.57 4.54
C TRP A 332 26.01 13.75 4.60
N ASN A 333 26.50 14.99 4.62
CA ASN A 333 25.71 16.19 4.90
C ASN A 333 25.02 16.75 3.63
N THR A 334 24.32 15.89 2.89
CA THR A 334 23.42 16.24 1.77
C THR A 334 21.96 16.23 2.25
N PRO A 335 20.97 16.76 1.49
CA PRO A 335 19.56 16.64 1.88
C PRO A 335 19.13 15.18 2.16
N GLY A 336 19.41 14.26 1.24
CA GLY A 336 19.12 12.83 1.46
C GLY A 336 19.94 12.19 2.58
N GLY A 337 21.20 12.60 2.77
CA GLY A 337 22.01 12.09 3.87
C GLY A 337 21.56 12.57 5.25
N ARG A 338 21.08 13.81 5.35
CA ARG A 338 20.42 14.33 6.57
C ARG A 338 19.18 13.53 6.91
N ASP A 339 18.33 13.23 5.93
CA ASP A 339 17.14 12.39 6.13
C ASP A 339 17.52 10.99 6.67
N ILE A 340 18.59 10.39 6.15
CA ILE A 340 19.10 9.10 6.63
C ILE A 340 19.57 9.21 8.09
N VAL A 341 20.31 10.27 8.43
CA VAL A 341 20.75 10.54 9.81
C VAL A 341 19.56 10.72 10.75
N TRP A 342 18.54 11.49 10.36
CA TRP A 342 17.31 11.70 11.13
C TRP A 342 16.49 10.42 11.32
N ARG A 343 16.42 9.59 10.27
CA ARG A 343 15.68 8.34 10.32
C ARG A 343 16.39 7.25 11.12
N CYS A 344 17.72 7.31 11.22
CA CYS A 344 18.55 6.31 11.83
C CYS A 344 18.23 6.09 13.31
N ARG A 345 18.20 4.82 13.74
CA ARG A 345 18.01 4.43 15.16
C ARG A 345 19.29 3.88 15.80
N SER A 346 20.44 4.04 15.15
CA SER A 346 21.75 3.70 15.73
C SER A 346 22.21 4.83 16.67
N PRO A 347 22.81 4.51 17.84
CA PRO A 347 23.48 5.50 18.68
C PRO A 347 24.57 6.29 17.94
N LYS A 348 25.14 5.73 16.87
CA LYS A 348 26.14 6.41 16.02
C LYS A 348 25.59 7.69 15.37
N ALA A 349 24.27 7.75 15.14
CA ALA A 349 23.62 8.91 14.53
C ALA A 349 23.65 10.16 15.44
N CYS A 350 23.76 10.00 16.77
CA CYS A 350 23.71 11.11 17.72
C CYS A 350 24.78 12.18 17.47
N HIS A 351 25.98 11.78 17.06
CA HIS A 351 27.05 12.72 16.71
C HIS A 351 26.66 13.59 15.50
N TYR A 352 26.18 12.97 14.43
CA TYR A 352 25.75 13.64 13.21
C TYR A 352 24.53 14.53 13.43
N LEU A 353 23.56 14.10 14.26
CA LEU A 353 22.41 14.91 14.65
C LEU A 353 22.85 16.19 15.39
N ALA A 354 23.82 16.08 16.31
CA ALA A 354 24.36 17.26 16.98
C ALA A 354 25.04 18.23 16.00
N GLU A 355 25.75 17.73 14.99
CA GLU A 355 26.33 18.57 13.93
C GLU A 355 25.26 19.27 13.07
N ILE A 356 24.19 18.57 12.71
CA ILE A 356 23.06 19.17 11.97
C ILE A 356 22.46 20.31 12.79
N ILE A 357 22.16 20.08 14.07
CA ILE A 357 21.52 21.08 14.94
C ILE A 357 22.43 22.29 15.13
N ALA A 358 23.74 22.09 15.34
CA ALA A 358 24.69 23.17 15.55
C ALA A 358 24.91 24.07 14.32
N THR A 359 24.67 23.54 13.11
CA THR A 359 24.98 24.24 11.85
C THR A 359 23.74 24.77 11.12
N THR A 360 22.54 24.44 11.59
CA THR A 360 21.28 24.84 10.94
C THR A 360 20.72 26.12 11.58
N PRO A 361 20.59 27.23 10.82
CA PRO A 361 20.27 28.54 11.41
C PRO A 361 18.78 28.77 11.75
N SER A 362 17.86 27.90 11.29
CA SER A 362 16.42 28.04 11.59
C SER A 362 15.87 26.87 12.39
N GLU A 363 15.04 27.16 13.40
CA GLU A 363 14.32 26.15 14.21
C GLU A 363 13.51 25.20 13.32
N GLN A 364 12.87 25.69 12.25
CA GLN A 364 12.08 24.84 11.35
C GLN A 364 12.92 23.84 10.55
N GLU A 365 14.15 24.16 10.17
CA GLU A 365 15.04 23.21 9.51
C GLU A 365 15.69 22.23 10.50
N GLN A 366 15.78 22.59 11.78
CA GLN A 366 16.24 21.70 12.85
C GLN A 366 15.18 20.67 13.28
N LEU A 367 13.91 20.93 12.99
CA LEU A 367 12.75 20.14 13.44
C LEU A 367 12.14 19.25 12.34
N ARG A 368 12.77 19.18 11.17
CA ARG A 368 12.25 18.54 9.96
C ARG A 368 12.32 17.02 9.95
#